data_AF-A0A662BH67-F1
#
_entry.id   AF-A0A662BH67-F1
#
_cell.length_a   1.000
_cell.length_b   1.000
_cell.length_c   1.000
_cell.angle_alpha   90.00
_cell.angle_beta   90.00
_cell.angle_gamma   90.00
#
_symmetry.space_group_name_H-M   'P 1'
#
loop_
_entity.id
_entity.type
_entity.pdbx_description
1 polymer ?
#
loop_
_entity_poly.entity_id
_entity_poly.type
_entity_poly.pdbx_seq_one_letter_code
_entity_poly.pdbx_strand_id
1 'polypeptide(L)' 'GHAGAIIGGKSDTAEAKKAILRECGVHVVDSPADIGSKMKEVLG' A
#
# COMPACT_ATOMS: atom_id res chain seq x y z
N GLY A 1 -0.99 -1.72 19.87
CA GLY A 1 -1.06 -2.04 18.42
C GLY A 1 -2.40 -2.67 18.10
N HIS A 2 -2.77 -2.78 16.83
CA HIS A 2 -3.91 -3.61 16.42
C HIS A 2 -3.52 -5.10 16.57
N ALA A 3 -4.41 -5.93 17.11
CA ALA A 3 -4.09 -7.34 17.39
C ALA A 3 -3.56 -8.12 16.15
N GLY A 4 -4.01 -7.75 14.95
CA GLY A 4 -3.55 -8.35 13.68
C GLY A 4 -2.34 -7.70 13.03
N ALA A 5 -1.74 -6.66 13.63
CA ALA A 5 -0.56 -5.99 13.07
C ALA A 5 0.73 -6.75 13.42
N ILE A 6 0.87 -7.96 12.89
CA ILE A 6 2.02 -8.85 13.09
C ILE A 6 2.55 -9.36 11.75
N ILE A 7 3.87 -9.48 11.61
CA ILE A 7 4.52 -10.08 10.44
C ILE A 7 4.77 -11.55 10.77
N GLY A 8 3.92 -12.45 10.26
CA GLY A 8 4.05 -13.91 10.45
C GLY A 8 4.94 -14.57 9.39
N GLY A 9 5.09 -13.92 8.24
CA GLY A 9 5.99 -14.34 7.16
C GLY A 9 6.28 -13.22 6.16
N LYS A 10 7.06 -13.54 5.13
CA LYS A 10 7.52 -12.54 4.13
C LYS A 10 6.37 -11.81 3.44
N SER A 11 5.26 -12.51 3.17
CA SER A 11 4.07 -11.96 2.52
C SER A 11 3.27 -10.99 3.40
N ASP A 12 3.51 -10.96 4.71
CA ASP A 12 2.83 -10.07 5.65
C ASP A 12 3.49 -8.69 5.74
N THR A 13 4.70 -8.54 5.17
CA THR A 13 5.40 -7.26 5.13
C THR A 13 4.64 -6.24 4.28
N ALA A 14 4.79 -4.95 4.63
CA ALA A 14 4.22 -3.87 3.84
C ALA A 14 4.78 -3.85 2.41
N GLU A 15 6.06 -4.15 2.23
CA GLU A 15 6.72 -4.19 0.91
C GLU A 15 6.13 -5.26 0.01
N ALA A 16 5.95 -6.50 0.50
CA ALA A 16 5.34 -7.58 -0.26
C ALA A 16 3.91 -7.24 -0.69
N LYS A 17 3.11 -6.68 0.23
CA LYS A 17 1.73 -6.25 -0.09
C LYS A 17 1.72 -5.13 -1.13
N LYS A 18 2.59 -4.12 -0.99
CA LYS A 18 2.73 -3.02 -1.96
C LYS A 18 3.16 -3.52 -3.35
N ALA A 19 4.05 -4.51 -3.45
CA ALA A 19 4.46 -5.09 -4.73
C ALA A 19 3.29 -5.75 -5.45
N ILE A 20 2.57 -6.66 -4.77
CA ILE A 20 1.42 -7.37 -5.33
C ILE A 20 0.33 -6.40 -5.79
N LEU A 21 0.03 -5.37 -4.99
CA LEU A 21 -0.97 -4.36 -5.35
C LEU A 21 -0.56 -3.59 -6.62
N ARG A 22 0.72 -3.24 -6.78
CA ARG A 22 1.24 -2.61 -8.01
C ARG A 22 1.12 -3.55 -9.20
N GLU A 23 1.43 -4.84 -9.05
CA GLU A 23 1.27 -5.85 -10.10
C GLU A 23 -0.19 -6.01 -10.53
N CYS A 24 -1.14 -5.87 -9.61
CA CYS A 24 -2.57 -5.85 -9.92
C CYS A 24 -3.08 -4.53 -10.56
N GLY A 25 -2.20 -3.56 -10.80
CA GLY A 25 -2.57 -2.26 -11.37
C GLY A 25 -3.16 -1.28 -10.36
N VAL A 26 -3.05 -1.54 -9.05
CA VAL A 26 -3.49 -0.60 -8.01
C VAL A 26 -2.48 0.54 -7.89
N HIS A 27 -2.98 1.77 -7.81
CA HIS A 27 -2.16 2.93 -7.49
C HIS A 27 -1.68 2.88 -6.03
N VAL A 28 -0.39 2.59 -5.82
CA VAL A 28 0.22 2.48 -4.49
C VAL A 28 1.16 3.66 -4.23
N VAL A 29 1.01 4.31 -3.07
CA VAL A 29 1.91 5.36 -2.59
C VAL A 29 2.76 4.88 -1.42
N ASP A 30 3.94 5.48 -1.23
CA ASP A 30 4.86 5.09 -0.17
C ASP A 30 4.71 5.91 1.12
N SER A 31 4.13 7.12 1.04
CA SER A 31 3.78 7.94 2.19
C SER A 31 2.26 8.13 2.28
N PRO A 32 1.67 8.08 3.50
CA PRO A 32 0.28 8.48 3.71
C PRO A 32 -0.01 9.92 3.26
N ALA A 33 1.00 10.80 3.27
CA ALA A 33 0.86 12.19 2.82
C ALA A 33 0.57 12.32 1.32
N ASP A 34 0.96 11.33 0.51
CA ASP A 34 0.80 11.38 -0.94
C ASP A 34 -0.59 10.90 -1.41
N ILE A 35 -1.41 10.35 -0.50
CA ILE A 35 -2.73 9.80 -0.85
C ILE A 35 -3.59 10.85 -1.55
N GLY A 36 -3.66 12.07 -1.01
CA GLY A 36 -4.47 13.15 -1.59
C GLY A 36 -4.02 13.52 -3.01
N SER A 37 -2.71 13.68 -3.20
CA SER A 37 -2.12 13.99 -4.52
C SER A 37 -2.36 12.88 -5.54
N LYS A 38 -2.22 11.61 -5.13
CA LYS A 38 -2.46 10.47 -6.03
C LYS A 38 -3.94 10.33 -6.40
N MET A 39 -4.85 10.56 -5.45
CA MET A 39 -6.29 10.56 -5.76
C MET A 39 -6.63 11.65 -6.78
N LYS A 40 -6.08 12.86 -6.62
CA LYS A 40 -6.27 13.95 -7.58
C LYS A 40 -5.72 13.60 -8.97
N GLU A 41 -4.58 12.91 -9.05
CA GLU A 41 -4.01 12.44 -10.33
C GLU A 41 -4.90 11.43 -11.04
N VAL A 42 -5.53 10.51 -10.31
CA VAL A 42 -6.32 9.40 -10.88
C VAL A 42 -7.76 9.82 -11.21
N LEU A 43 -8.36 10.71 -10.41
CA LEU A 43 -9.77 11.12 -10.53
C LEU A 43 -9.96 12.46 -11.28
N GLY A 44 -8.88 13.18 -11.54
CA GLY A 44 -8.88 14.53 -12.13
C GLY A 44 -8.83 14.54 -13.64
#